data_AF-A0A7W7VUR2-F1
#
_entry.id   AF-A0A7W7VUR2-F1
#
_cell.length_a   1.000
_cell.length_b   1.000
_cell.length_c   1.000
_cell.angle_alpha   90.00
_cell.angle_beta   90.00
_cell.angle_gamma   90.00
#
_symmetry.space_group_name_H-M   'P 1'
#
loop_
_entity.id
_entity.type
_entity.pdbx_description
1 polymer ?
#
loop_
_entity_poly.entity_id
_entity_poly.type
_entity_poly.pdbx_seq_one_letter_code
_entity_poly.pdbx_strand_id
1 'polypeptide(L)'
;MSWGDHVPTDSATLRLAAAVAEIEGLHAALAHTSDPERRRRLLAELARSATRLADLAATPPNRIPAQARLNSRRQRRRAAVLRGARWLTDRLS
;
A
#
# COMPACT_ATOMS: atom_id res chain seq x y z
N MET A 1 5.42 35.49 -10.07
CA MET A 1 5.68 34.45 -9.04
C MET A 1 4.56 33.43 -9.13
N SER A 2 4.81 32.28 -9.77
CA SER A 2 3.77 31.26 -10.02
C SER A 2 3.74 30.26 -8.87
N TRP A 3 2.67 30.28 -8.08
CA TRP A 3 2.30 29.19 -7.17
C TRP A 3 1.56 28.13 -7.98
N GLY A 4 2.30 27.24 -8.64
CA GLY A 4 1.72 26.16 -9.44
C GLY A 4 2.53 24.88 -9.28
N ASP A 5 1.84 23.76 -9.10
CA ASP A 5 2.31 22.38 -9.35
C ASP A 5 2.91 21.54 -8.20
N HIS A 6 2.37 21.63 -6.97
CA HIS A 6 2.78 20.72 -5.87
C HIS A 6 1.73 19.73 -5.33
N VAL A 7 0.50 19.70 -5.83
CA VAL A 7 -0.61 19.03 -5.11
C VAL A 7 -0.96 17.56 -5.49
N PRO A 8 -0.58 16.97 -6.64
CA PRO A 8 -1.00 15.58 -6.94
C PRO A 8 -0.23 14.51 -6.14
N THR A 9 1.06 14.71 -5.93
CA THR A 9 2.00 13.68 -5.43
C THR A 9 1.80 13.34 -3.96
N ASP A 10 1.29 14.29 -3.17
CA ASP A 10 1.11 14.12 -1.73
C ASP A 10 -0.10 13.23 -1.43
N SER A 11 -1.22 13.46 -2.13
CA SER A 11 -2.45 12.66 -1.94
C SER A 11 -2.25 11.16 -2.24
N ALA A 12 -1.50 10.81 -3.30
CA ALA A 12 -1.21 9.41 -3.62
C ALA A 12 -0.25 8.77 -2.59
N THR A 13 0.69 9.55 -2.07
CA THR A 13 1.60 9.09 -1.01
C THR A 13 0.84 8.86 0.29
N LEU A 14 -0.07 9.77 0.66
CA LEU A 14 -0.94 9.65 1.84
C LEU A 14 -1.88 8.45 1.74
N ARG A 15 -2.52 8.21 0.59
CA ARG A 15 -3.35 7.02 0.37
C ARG A 15 -2.55 5.72 0.53
N LEU A 16 -1.31 5.69 0.02
CA LEU A 16 -0.44 4.53 0.17
C LEU A 16 0.01 4.33 1.62
N ALA A 17 0.33 5.41 2.34
CA ALA A 17 0.65 5.35 3.77
C ALA A 17 -0.54 4.88 4.61
N ALA A 18 -1.75 5.38 4.33
CA ALA A 18 -2.97 4.96 5.01
C ALA A 18 -3.28 3.48 4.79
N ALA A 19 -3.12 2.99 3.56
CA ALA A 19 -3.32 1.57 3.25
C ALA A 19 -2.30 0.67 3.96
N VAL A 20 -1.05 1.12 4.15
CA VAL A 20 -0.05 0.40 4.96
C VAL A 20 -0.46 0.37 6.44
N ALA A 21 -0.86 1.51 7.00
CA ALA A 21 -1.30 1.59 8.39
C ALA A 21 -2.54 0.72 8.68
N GLU A 22 -3.48 0.63 7.73
CA GLU A 22 -4.65 -0.27 7.81
C GLU A 22 -4.22 -1.74 7.93
N ILE A 23 -3.26 -2.19 7.10
CA ILE A 23 -2.73 -3.55 7.15
C ILE A 23 -2.01 -3.83 8.47
N GLU A 24 -1.19 -2.88 8.94
CA GLU A 24 -0.50 -3.01 10.24
C GLU A 24 -1.49 -3.15 11.40
N GLY A 25 -2.57 -2.36 11.40
CA GLY A 25 -3.64 -2.46 12.39
C GLY A 25 -4.37 -3.80 12.35
N LEU A 26 -4.71 -4.30 11.16
CA LEU A 26 -5.33 -5.62 10.97
C LEU A 26 -4.40 -6.76 11.43
N HIS A 27 -3.12 -6.68 11.11
CA HIS A 27 -2.13 -7.66 11.56
C HIS A 27 -1.96 -7.64 13.08
N ALA A 28 -1.92 -6.47 13.70
CA ALA A 28 -1.89 -6.34 15.15
C ALA A 28 -3.15 -6.95 15.78
N ALA A 29 -4.34 -6.68 15.25
CA ALA A 29 -5.58 -7.29 15.73
C ALA A 29 -5.59 -8.81 15.57
N LEU A 30 -5.04 -9.32 14.46
CA LEU A 30 -4.91 -10.75 14.20
C LEU A 30 -3.96 -11.43 15.20
N ALA A 31 -2.85 -10.78 15.56
CA ALA A 31 -1.89 -11.32 16.51
C ALA A 31 -2.47 -11.48 17.93
N HIS A 32 -3.49 -10.69 18.28
CA HIS A 32 -4.09 -10.67 19.61
C HIS A 32 -5.48 -11.33 19.69
N THR A 33 -6.00 -11.87 18.58
CA THR A 33 -7.31 -12.52 18.58
C THR A 33 -7.20 -14.02 18.88
N SER A 34 -8.03 -14.50 19.81
CA SER A 34 -8.19 -15.93 20.13
C SER A 34 -9.46 -16.54 19.54
N ASP A 35 -10.38 -15.71 19.01
CA ASP A 35 -11.64 -16.15 18.41
C ASP A 35 -11.41 -16.61 16.95
N PRO A 36 -11.68 -17.88 16.61
CA PRO A 36 -11.52 -18.42 15.25
C PRO A 36 -12.35 -17.71 14.18
N GLU A 37 -13.58 -17.28 14.50
CA GLU A 37 -14.46 -16.59 13.54
C GLU A 37 -13.93 -15.19 13.27
N ARG A 38 -13.55 -14.47 14.33
CA ARG A 38 -12.90 -13.16 14.21
C ARG A 38 -11.58 -13.26 13.47
N ARG A 39 -10.76 -14.28 13.74
CA ARG A 39 -9.51 -14.54 13.02
C ARG A 39 -9.76 -14.70 11.51
N ARG A 40 -10.75 -15.49 11.12
CA ARG A 40 -11.12 -15.70 9.70
C ARG A 40 -11.52 -14.40 9.02
N ARG A 41 -12.34 -13.57 9.69
CA ARG A 41 -12.74 -12.25 9.18
C ARG A 41 -11.56 -11.31 9.00
N LEU A 42 -10.66 -11.26 9.98
CA LEU A 42 -9.44 -10.44 9.92
C LEU A 42 -8.52 -10.85 8.77
N LEU A 43 -8.35 -12.16 8.52
CA LEU A 43 -7.57 -12.65 7.37
C LEU A 43 -8.19 -12.21 6.04
N ALA A 44 -9.53 -12.30 5.91
CA ALA A 44 -10.23 -11.86 4.72
C ALA A 44 -10.14 -10.33 4.50
N GLU A 45 -10.20 -9.54 5.57
CA GLU A 45 -9.95 -8.10 5.50
C GLU A 45 -8.51 -7.78 5.09
N LEU A 46 -7.54 -8.49 5.66
CA LEU A 46 -6.13 -8.32 5.33
C LEU A 46 -5.85 -8.62 3.85
N ALA A 47 -6.45 -9.69 3.29
CA ALA A 47 -6.35 -10.00 1.87
C ALA A 47 -6.95 -8.90 0.97
N ARG A 48 -8.12 -8.34 1.35
CA ARG A 48 -8.74 -7.21 0.63
C ARG A 48 -7.87 -5.95 0.69
N SER A 49 -7.35 -5.60 1.87
CA SER A 49 -6.51 -4.41 2.04
C SER A 49 -5.14 -4.55 1.35
N ALA A 50 -4.57 -5.77 1.31
CA ALA A 50 -3.36 -6.07 0.52
C ALA A 50 -3.61 -5.88 -0.98
N THR A 51 -4.74 -6.37 -1.50
CA THR A 51 -5.13 -6.17 -2.92
C THR A 51 -5.24 -4.68 -3.24
N ARG A 52 -5.96 -3.91 -2.41
CA ARG A 52 -6.08 -2.45 -2.55
C ARG A 52 -4.71 -1.75 -2.53
N LEU A 53 -3.82 -2.16 -1.63
CA LEU A 53 -2.47 -1.61 -1.55
C LEU A 53 -1.66 -1.90 -2.83
N ALA A 54 -1.81 -3.08 -3.41
CA ALA A 54 -1.17 -3.43 -4.67
C ALA A 54 -1.64 -2.50 -5.80
N ASP A 55 -2.95 -2.26 -5.93
CA ASP A 55 -3.52 -1.36 -6.94
C ASP A 55 -3.00 0.09 -6.80
N LEU A 56 -2.97 0.59 -5.56
CA LEU A 56 -2.45 1.94 -5.24
C LEU A 56 -0.96 2.08 -5.54
N ALA A 57 -0.19 1.02 -5.32
CA ALA A 57 1.24 1.02 -5.56
C ALA A 57 1.58 0.83 -7.04
N ALA A 58 0.73 0.12 -7.80
CA ALA A 58 0.85 -0.06 -9.25
C ALA A 58 0.51 1.23 -10.02
N THR A 59 -0.33 2.10 -9.47
CA THR A 59 -0.71 3.37 -10.09
C THR A 59 0.51 4.30 -10.23
N PRO A 60 0.98 4.62 -11.46
CA PRO A 60 2.12 5.49 -11.64
C PRO A 60 1.81 6.89 -11.09
N PRO A 61 2.76 7.55 -10.40
CA PRO A 61 2.55 8.91 -9.94
C PRO A 61 2.43 9.82 -11.16
N ASN A 62 1.42 10.70 -11.18
CA ASN A 62 1.21 11.65 -12.25
C ASN A 62 2.53 12.41 -12.53
N ARG A 63 3.06 12.22 -13.75
CA ARG A 63 4.24 12.87 -14.35
C ARG A 63 5.45 13.11 -13.42
N ILE A 64 6.25 12.06 -13.24
CA ILE A 64 7.68 12.21 -12.91
C ILE A 64 8.45 12.43 -14.23
N PRO A 65 9.33 13.45 -14.37
CA PRO A 65 10.21 13.60 -15.53
C PRO A 65 10.99 12.31 -15.80
N ALA A 66 11.14 11.90 -17.06
CA ALA A 66 11.70 10.60 -17.44
C ALA A 66 13.08 10.31 -16.81
N GLN A 67 13.90 11.35 -16.56
CA GLN A 67 15.20 11.22 -15.91
C GLN A 67 15.12 10.82 -14.42
N ALA A 68 14.04 11.13 -13.71
CA ALA A 68 13.84 10.72 -12.31
C ALA A 68 13.16 9.33 -12.18
N ARG A 69 12.75 8.71 -13.30
CA ARG A 69 12.07 7.40 -13.34
C ARG A 69 13.01 6.19 -13.26
N LEU A 70 14.32 6.39 -13.29
CA LEU A 70 15.29 5.28 -13.37
C LEU A 70 15.98 4.93 -12.05
N ASN A 71 15.81 5.73 -10.97
CA ASN A 71 16.44 5.38 -9.68
C ASN A 71 15.84 6.05 -8.43
N SER A 72 14.60 6.54 -8.48
CA SER A 72 14.01 7.25 -7.33
C SER A 72 13.76 6.31 -6.14
N ARG A 73 14.17 6.73 -4.94
CA ARG A 73 13.88 6.05 -3.66
C ARG A 73 12.38 5.74 -3.50
N ARG A 74 11.51 6.60 -4.03
CA ARG A 74 10.04 6.41 -4.01
C ARG A 74 9.60 5.20 -4.82
N GLN A 75 10.19 4.98 -5.99
CA GLN A 75 9.87 3.84 -6.86
C GLN A 75 10.37 2.53 -6.25
N ARG A 76 11.57 2.52 -5.66
CA ARG A 76 12.08 1.35 -4.91
C ARG A 76 11.16 1.00 -3.74
N ARG A 77 10.67 2.00 -3.00
CA ARG A 77 9.71 1.79 -1.91
C ARG A 77 8.36 1.24 -2.42
N ARG A 78 7.83 1.77 -3.53
CA ARG A 78 6.61 1.23 -4.17
C ARG A 78 6.77 -0.20 -4.65
N ALA A 79 7.90 -0.53 -5.28
CA ALA A 79 8.17 -1.88 -5.74
C ALA A 79 8.28 -2.88 -4.58
N ALA A 80 8.88 -2.48 -3.45
CA ALA A 80 8.90 -3.30 -2.25
C ALA A 80 7.50 -3.54 -1.68
N VAL A 81 6.66 -2.48 -1.62
CA VAL A 81 5.27 -2.55 -1.19
C VAL A 81 4.44 -3.48 -2.09
N LEU A 82 4.57 -3.34 -3.42
CA LEU A 82 3.92 -4.23 -4.39
C LEU A 82 4.28 -5.70 -4.17
N ARG A 83 5.58 -6.00 -3.99
CA ARG A 83 6.05 -7.36 -3.73
C ARG A 83 5.49 -7.92 -2.43
N GLY A 84 5.49 -7.12 -1.35
CA GLY A 84 4.96 -7.53 -0.05
C GLY A 84 3.45 -7.79 -0.09
N ALA A 85 2.69 -6.90 -0.74
CA ALA A 85 1.25 -7.05 -0.93
C ALA A 85 0.91 -8.33 -1.71
N ARG A 86 1.64 -8.60 -2.80
CA ARG A 86 1.42 -9.79 -3.62
C ARG A 86 1.73 -11.08 -2.87
N TRP A 87 2.83 -11.09 -2.09
CA TRP A 87 3.16 -12.21 -1.22
C TRP A 87 2.08 -12.48 -0.15
N LEU A 88 1.50 -11.42 0.43
CA LEU A 88 0.39 -11.54 1.39
C LEU A 88 -0.87 -12.11 0.73
N THR A 89 -1.22 -11.62 -0.45
CA THR A 89 -2.39 -12.13 -1.20
C THR A 89 -2.26 -13.61 -1.52
N ASP A 90 -1.09 -14.06 -2.01
CA ASP A 90 -0.84 -15.48 -2.32
C ASP A 90 -0.88 -16.40 -1.08
N ARG A 91 -0.63 -15.86 0.12
CA ARG A 91 -0.62 -16.63 1.38
C ARG A 91 -1.97 -16.67 2.09
N LEU A 92 -2.86 -15.73 1.77
CA LEU A 92 -4.15 -15.53 2.44
C LEU A 92 -5.36 -15.86 1.57
N SER A 93 -5.12 -16.20 0.30
CA SER A 93 -6.10 -16.85 -0.59
C SER A 93 -6.16 -18.35 -0.29
#